data_AF-A0A0F2HUB7-F1
#
_entry.id   AF-A0A0F2HUB7-F1
#
_cell.length_a   1.000
_cell.length_b   1.000
_cell.length_c   1.000
_cell.angle_alpha   90.00
_cell.angle_beta   90.00
_cell.angle_gamma   90.00
#
_symmetry.space_group_name_H-M   'P 1'
#
loop_
_entity.id
_entity.type
_entity.pdbx_description
1 polymer ?
#
loop_
_entity_poly.entity_id
_entity_poly.type
_entity_poly.pdbx_seq_one_letter_code
_entity_poly.pdbx_strand_id
1 'polypeptide(L)'
;MNIQTNERTYITDLRTKLKQQFIQEMHNANKDPDKGITFDVMLAAYEAAKAEGKCFENPAQLQAAVGGRYVKAQIAFQVLDSAQPNTNRYNREVPQWFSSPLETALKLDIAALWQAVESNIASIVESRVKIAEHCSEQKRLQALQSSELVEELQDKLDELKELPGQLSELKIDNERLKTEVSRLENKASTLQASSDSSFALQRKNAILEDNNAKLKSENQNMRKELEQTAALLQETLIKKANLEGRLEERSEFSKITNENTQVKS
;
A
#
# COMPACT_ATOMS: atom_id res chain seq x y z
N MET A 1 -47.45 23.05 52.40
CA MET A 1 -47.31 24.31 51.65
C MET A 1 -48.60 25.10 51.88
N ASN A 2 -48.45 26.37 52.24
CA ASN A 2 -49.36 27.12 53.11
C ASN A 2 -50.61 27.63 52.33
N ILE A 3 -51.80 27.07 52.64
CA ILE A 3 -53.08 27.34 51.97
C ILE A 3 -53.47 28.83 52.09
N GLN A 4 -53.08 29.48 53.20
CA GLN A 4 -53.34 30.90 53.44
C GLN A 4 -52.55 31.86 52.51
N THR A 5 -51.41 31.41 51.98
CA THR A 5 -50.65 32.20 50.99
C THR A 5 -51.28 32.15 49.60
N ASN A 6 -51.91 31.04 49.20
CA ASN A 6 -52.56 30.91 47.89
C ASN A 6 -53.86 31.72 47.80
N GLU A 7 -54.64 31.81 48.89
CA GLU A 7 -55.87 32.61 48.92
C GLU A 7 -55.59 34.12 48.79
N ARG A 8 -54.53 34.63 49.44
CA ARG A 8 -54.14 36.05 49.33
C ARG A 8 -53.64 36.39 47.93
N THR A 9 -52.89 35.51 47.26
CA THR A 9 -52.42 35.73 45.89
C THR A 9 -53.59 35.73 44.90
N TYR A 10 -54.52 34.79 45.04
CA TYR A 10 -55.71 34.67 44.19
C TYR A 10 -56.66 35.89 44.29
N ILE A 11 -56.90 36.39 45.50
CA ILE A 11 -57.76 37.57 45.73
C ILE A 11 -57.13 38.85 45.15
N THR A 12 -55.80 38.99 45.26
CA THR A 12 -55.07 40.16 44.74
C THR A 12 -55.01 40.16 43.20
N ASP A 13 -54.84 38.98 42.58
CA ASP A 13 -54.89 38.81 41.12
C ASP A 13 -56.29 39.09 40.56
N LEU A 14 -57.34 38.61 41.23
CA LEU A 14 -58.71 38.81 40.79
C LEU A 14 -59.10 40.30 40.81
N ARG A 15 -58.76 41.01 41.89
CA ARG A 15 -59.00 42.46 42.00
C ARG A 15 -58.29 43.24 40.89
N THR A 16 -57.05 42.86 40.59
CA THR A 16 -56.25 43.51 39.53
C THR A 16 -56.88 43.28 38.15
N LYS A 17 -57.34 42.06 37.88
CA LYS A 17 -58.04 41.70 36.64
C LYS A 17 -59.36 42.47 36.47
N LEU A 18 -60.16 42.59 37.53
CA LEU A 18 -61.42 43.34 37.49
C LEU A 18 -61.19 44.83 37.26
N LYS A 19 -60.16 45.41 37.89
CA LYS A 19 -59.78 46.82 37.66
C LYS A 19 -59.34 47.06 36.21
N GLN A 20 -58.57 46.15 35.62
CA GLN A 20 -58.18 46.23 34.21
C GLN A 20 -59.39 46.11 33.28
N GLN A 21 -60.32 45.20 33.56
CA GLN A 21 -61.55 45.04 32.78
C GLN A 21 -62.43 46.29 32.85
N PHE A 22 -62.55 46.91 34.03
CA PHE A 22 -63.24 48.18 34.19
C PHE A 22 -62.60 49.31 33.36
N ILE A 23 -61.27 49.44 33.40
CA ILE A 23 -60.54 50.45 32.61
C ILE A 23 -60.77 50.24 31.12
N GLN A 24 -60.72 48.99 30.66
CA GLN A 24 -60.97 48.65 29.26
C GLN A 24 -62.39 49.03 28.83
N GLU A 25 -63.41 48.71 29.63
CA GLU A 25 -64.80 49.05 29.30
C GLU A 25 -65.07 50.57 29.35
N MET A 26 -64.39 51.29 30.25
CA MET A 26 -64.42 52.75 30.28
C MET A 26 -63.82 53.36 29.01
N HIS A 27 -62.72 52.83 28.51
CA HIS A 27 -62.12 53.25 27.24
C HIS A 27 -63.02 52.89 26.04
N ASN A 28 -63.61 51.69 26.01
CA ASN A 28 -64.57 51.30 24.97
C ASN A 28 -65.78 52.25 24.91
N ALA A 29 -66.21 52.79 26.05
CA ALA A 29 -67.29 53.78 26.15
C ALA A 29 -66.85 55.24 25.91
N ASN A 30 -65.59 55.48 25.48
CA ASN A 30 -64.98 56.81 25.35
C ASN A 30 -65.10 57.66 26.62
N LYS A 31 -64.92 57.06 27.80
CA LYS A 31 -64.92 57.73 29.10
C LYS A 31 -63.55 57.65 29.76
N ASP A 32 -63.22 58.68 30.52
CA ASP A 32 -61.98 58.75 31.30
C ASP A 32 -62.13 57.96 32.61
N PRO A 33 -61.32 56.89 32.82
CA PRO A 33 -61.37 56.06 34.03
C PRO A 33 -60.88 56.79 35.29
N ASP A 34 -60.10 57.86 35.17
CA ASP A 34 -59.49 58.57 36.31
C ASP A 34 -60.31 59.78 36.76
N LYS A 35 -61.25 60.26 35.93
CA LYS A 35 -62.12 61.39 36.26
C LYS A 35 -63.27 60.98 37.18
N GLY A 36 -63.37 61.60 38.36
CA GLY A 36 -64.45 61.37 39.34
C GLY A 36 -64.17 60.20 40.29
N ILE A 37 -65.21 59.45 40.68
CA ILE A 37 -65.09 58.32 41.63
C ILE A 37 -64.27 57.17 41.02
N THR A 38 -63.33 56.62 41.77
CA THR A 38 -62.42 55.55 41.30
C THR A 38 -63.08 54.17 41.38
N PHE A 39 -62.56 53.21 40.61
CA PHE A 39 -63.02 51.81 40.65
C PHE A 39 -62.90 51.19 42.04
N ASP A 40 -61.81 51.48 42.76
CA ASP A 40 -61.58 50.93 44.09
C ASP A 40 -62.64 51.37 45.11
N VAL A 41 -63.18 52.58 44.98
CA VAL A 41 -64.28 53.07 45.83
C VAL A 41 -65.59 52.36 45.50
N MET A 42 -65.87 52.12 44.22
CA MET A 42 -67.05 51.36 43.79
C MET A 42 -66.96 49.88 44.19
N LEU A 43 -65.79 49.27 44.07
CA LEU A 43 -65.52 47.91 44.52
C LEU A 43 -65.71 47.79 46.04
N ALA A 44 -65.14 48.71 46.84
CA ALA A 44 -65.29 48.71 48.29
C ALA A 44 -66.76 48.87 48.72
N ALA A 45 -67.52 49.76 48.07
CA ALA A 45 -68.94 49.91 48.35
C ALA A 45 -69.75 48.66 47.97
N TYR A 46 -69.43 48.02 46.85
CA TYR A 46 -70.08 46.80 46.39
C TYR A 46 -69.78 45.61 47.32
N GLU A 47 -68.55 45.48 47.80
CA GLU A 47 -68.14 44.46 48.78
C GLU A 47 -68.76 44.71 50.16
N ALA A 48 -68.81 45.96 50.62
CA ALA A 48 -69.47 46.32 51.88
C ALA A 48 -70.97 46.01 51.85
N ALA A 49 -71.65 46.37 50.75
CA ALA A 49 -73.07 46.05 50.54
C ALA A 49 -73.32 44.53 50.53
N LYS A 50 -72.40 43.75 49.97
CA LYS A 50 -72.43 42.28 50.00
C LYS A 50 -72.23 41.74 51.42
N ALA A 51 -71.31 42.31 52.19
CA ALA A 51 -71.06 41.91 53.58
C ALA A 51 -72.24 42.22 54.51
N GLU A 52 -72.98 43.30 54.25
CA GLU A 52 -74.21 43.69 54.96
C GLU A 52 -75.46 42.94 54.47
N GLY A 53 -75.34 42.05 53.47
CA GLY A 53 -76.45 41.28 52.91
C GLY A 53 -77.41 42.08 52.03
N LYS A 54 -77.05 43.31 51.64
CA LYS A 54 -77.83 44.21 50.78
C LYS A 54 -77.12 44.44 49.44
N CYS A 55 -76.87 43.36 48.70
CA CYS A 55 -76.23 43.42 47.40
C CYS A 55 -76.97 44.41 46.47
N PHE A 56 -76.20 45.23 45.75
CA PHE A 56 -76.78 46.10 44.73
C PHE A 56 -77.37 45.24 43.61
N GLU A 57 -78.61 45.52 43.23
CA GLU A 57 -79.34 44.81 42.15
C GLU A 57 -79.20 45.52 40.80
N ASN A 58 -78.82 46.79 40.80
CA ASN A 58 -78.67 47.58 39.59
C ASN A 58 -77.62 48.69 39.72
N PRO A 59 -77.13 49.21 38.58
CA PRO A 59 -76.19 50.34 38.52
C PRO A 59 -76.60 51.60 39.28
N ALA A 60 -77.90 51.90 39.35
CA ALA A 60 -78.40 53.12 39.99
C ALA A 60 -78.23 53.08 41.50
N GLN A 61 -78.40 51.91 42.12
CA GLN A 61 -78.16 51.72 43.55
C GLN A 61 -76.67 51.87 43.89
N LEU A 62 -75.78 51.34 43.05
CA LEU A 62 -74.33 51.54 43.21
C LEU A 62 -73.96 53.03 43.04
N GLN A 63 -74.52 53.72 42.04
CA GLN A 63 -74.30 55.17 41.86
C GLN A 63 -74.81 55.98 43.05
N ALA A 64 -75.99 55.66 43.59
CA ALA A 64 -76.55 56.37 44.74
C ALA A 64 -75.67 56.20 45.99
N ALA A 65 -75.04 55.03 46.16
CA ALA A 65 -74.17 54.74 47.29
C ALA A 65 -72.81 55.45 47.23
N VAL A 66 -72.20 55.56 46.04
CA VAL A 66 -70.85 56.15 45.89
C VAL A 66 -70.83 57.58 45.33
N GLY A 67 -71.95 58.04 44.77
CA GLY A 67 -72.05 59.29 44.02
C GLY A 67 -71.35 59.25 42.67
N GLY A 68 -71.39 60.37 41.95
CA GLY A 68 -70.71 60.53 40.65
C GLY A 68 -71.58 60.21 39.42
N ARG A 69 -70.93 59.91 38.29
CA ARG A 69 -71.60 59.74 36.98
C ARG A 69 -72.17 58.33 36.83
N TYR A 70 -73.46 58.22 36.49
CA TYR A 70 -74.17 56.95 36.28
C TYR A 70 -73.44 55.98 35.35
N VAL A 71 -72.95 56.44 34.20
CA VAL A 71 -72.26 55.59 33.20
C VAL A 71 -71.06 54.87 33.82
N LYS A 72 -70.34 55.52 34.74
CA LYS A 72 -69.16 54.94 35.40
C LYS A 72 -69.57 53.87 36.41
N ALA A 73 -70.64 54.13 37.17
CA ALA A 73 -71.23 53.15 38.09
C ALA A 73 -71.84 51.95 37.34
N GLN A 74 -72.42 52.17 36.16
CA GLN A 74 -72.96 51.10 35.31
C GLN A 74 -71.88 50.15 34.81
N ILE A 75 -70.78 50.69 34.29
CA ILE A 75 -69.66 49.88 33.82
C ILE A 75 -69.02 49.12 35.00
N ALA A 76 -68.82 49.78 36.14
CA ALA A 76 -68.32 49.13 37.35
C ALA A 76 -69.25 47.99 37.81
N PHE A 77 -70.56 48.24 37.87
CA PHE A 77 -71.54 47.23 38.27
C PHE A 77 -71.50 46.00 37.37
N GLN A 78 -71.46 46.17 36.04
CA GLN A 78 -71.42 45.05 35.10
C GLN A 78 -70.15 44.20 35.23
N VAL A 79 -69.00 44.85 35.44
CA VAL A 79 -67.73 44.16 35.66
C VAL A 79 -67.74 43.37 36.98
N LEU A 80 -68.32 43.95 38.04
CA LEU A 80 -68.40 43.32 39.35
C LEU A 80 -69.43 42.17 39.40
N ASP A 81 -70.57 42.34 38.73
CA ASP A 81 -71.64 41.34 38.66
C ASP A 81 -71.22 40.13 37.81
N SER A 82 -70.58 40.36 36.67
CA SER A 82 -70.05 39.30 35.80
C SER A 82 -68.90 38.50 36.43
N ALA A 83 -68.25 39.04 37.45
CA ALA A 83 -67.20 38.37 38.22
C ALA A 83 -67.75 37.40 39.27
N GLN A 84 -69.06 37.42 39.55
CA GLN A 84 -69.67 36.47 40.47
C GLN A 84 -69.53 35.05 39.90
N PRO A 85 -69.06 34.06 40.68
CA PRO A 85 -68.94 32.70 40.20
C PRO A 85 -70.33 32.17 39.81
N ASN A 86 -70.50 31.84 38.53
CA ASN A 86 -71.67 31.15 38.01
C ASN A 86 -71.76 29.76 38.67
N THR A 87 -72.44 29.65 39.81
CA THR A 87 -72.58 28.42 40.59
C THR A 87 -73.48 27.35 39.93
N ASN A 88 -73.96 27.57 38.70
CA ASN A 88 -74.94 26.70 38.01
C ASN A 88 -74.41 25.97 36.75
N ARG A 89 -73.11 25.70 36.64
CA ARG A 89 -72.62 24.71 35.64
C ARG A 89 -72.07 23.48 36.35
N TYR A 90 -72.99 22.60 36.77
CA TYR A 90 -72.62 21.23 37.14
C TYR A 90 -71.99 20.55 35.91
N ASN A 91 -70.69 20.24 36.00
CA ASN A 91 -70.06 19.27 35.13
C ASN A 91 -70.80 17.93 35.32
N ARG A 92 -71.63 17.53 34.35
CA ARG A 92 -72.34 16.26 34.39
C ARG A 92 -71.31 15.16 34.12
N GLU A 93 -70.93 14.42 35.15
CA GLU A 93 -70.04 13.27 35.00
C GLU A 93 -70.68 12.24 34.07
N VAL A 94 -69.87 11.70 33.14
CA VAL A 94 -70.33 10.70 32.17
C VAL A 94 -70.63 9.40 32.92
N PRO A 95 -71.81 8.78 32.74
CA PRO A 95 -72.17 7.55 33.44
C PRO A 95 -71.19 6.39 33.16
N GLN A 96 -70.83 5.67 34.20
CA GLN A 96 -69.83 4.59 34.16
C GLN A 96 -70.21 3.42 33.24
N TRP A 97 -71.49 3.14 33.09
CA TRP A 97 -71.99 2.11 32.16
C TRP A 97 -71.74 2.45 30.69
N PHE A 98 -71.59 3.74 30.37
CA PHE A 98 -71.29 4.21 29.01
C PHE A 98 -69.77 4.25 28.77
N SER A 99 -68.98 4.73 29.73
CA SER A 99 -67.52 4.87 29.59
C SER A 99 -66.75 3.56 29.74
N SER A 100 -67.17 2.66 30.64
CA SER A 100 -66.41 1.44 30.96
C SER A 100 -66.24 0.46 29.78
N PRO A 101 -67.26 0.20 28.94
CA PRO A 101 -67.07 -0.69 27.78
C PRO A 101 -66.11 -0.10 26.75
N LEU A 102 -66.19 1.21 26.50
CA LEU A 102 -65.30 1.93 25.59
C LEU A 102 -63.85 1.92 26.10
N GLU A 103 -63.65 2.17 27.40
CA GLU A 103 -62.32 2.14 28.01
C GLU A 103 -61.70 0.73 27.95
N THR A 104 -62.52 -0.31 28.17
CA THR A 104 -62.05 -1.71 28.10
C THR A 104 -61.67 -2.10 26.68
N ALA A 105 -62.48 -1.74 25.69
CA ALA A 105 -62.17 -1.98 24.27
C ALA A 105 -60.90 -1.24 23.85
N LEU A 106 -60.75 0.04 24.23
CA LEU A 106 -59.55 0.83 23.94
C LEU A 106 -58.30 0.23 24.61
N LYS A 107 -58.40 -0.23 25.85
CA LYS A 107 -57.27 -0.90 26.53
C LYS A 107 -56.85 -2.18 25.82
N LEU A 108 -57.82 -2.97 25.33
CA LEU A 108 -57.55 -4.18 24.56
C LEU A 108 -56.83 -3.85 23.23
N ASP A 109 -57.33 -2.87 22.49
CA ASP A 109 -56.75 -2.44 21.22
C ASP A 109 -55.34 -1.88 21.39
N ILE A 110 -55.12 -1.06 22.43
CA ILE A 110 -53.80 -0.54 22.77
C ILE A 110 -52.83 -1.67 23.11
N ALA A 111 -53.26 -2.67 23.89
CA ALA A 111 -52.44 -3.82 24.24
C ALA A 111 -52.11 -4.67 23.00
N ALA A 112 -53.06 -4.90 22.10
CA ALA A 112 -52.84 -5.64 20.87
C ALA A 112 -51.86 -4.91 19.93
N LEU A 113 -52.01 -3.59 19.78
CA LEU A 113 -51.07 -2.77 19.01
C LEU A 113 -49.66 -2.81 19.62
N TRP A 114 -49.54 -2.74 20.95
CA TRP A 114 -48.26 -2.82 21.62
C TRP A 114 -47.56 -4.18 21.41
N GLN A 115 -48.30 -5.28 21.55
CA GLN A 115 -47.78 -6.63 21.26
C GLN A 115 -47.36 -6.79 19.81
N ALA A 116 -48.12 -6.24 18.85
CA ALA A 116 -47.73 -6.24 17.44
C ALA A 116 -46.44 -5.46 17.19
N VAL A 117 -46.27 -4.31 17.85
CA VAL A 117 -45.03 -3.50 17.77
C VAL A 117 -43.86 -4.26 18.37
N GLU A 118 -44.00 -4.86 19.56
CA GLU A 118 -42.95 -5.67 20.19
C GLU A 118 -42.53 -6.84 19.31
N SER A 119 -43.49 -7.58 18.75
CA SER A 119 -43.22 -8.69 17.84
C SER A 119 -42.51 -8.22 16.56
N ASN A 120 -42.92 -7.09 15.97
CA ASN A 120 -42.27 -6.54 14.79
C ASN A 120 -40.84 -6.09 15.08
N ILE A 121 -40.61 -5.43 16.22
CA ILE A 121 -39.27 -5.02 16.66
C ILE A 121 -38.38 -6.25 16.85
N ALA A 122 -38.87 -7.27 17.56
CA ALA A 122 -38.12 -8.50 17.80
C ALA A 122 -37.71 -9.18 16.49
N SER A 123 -38.65 -9.32 15.55
CA SER A 123 -38.39 -9.91 14.23
C SER A 123 -37.35 -9.11 13.41
N ILE A 124 -37.47 -7.77 13.40
CA ILE A 124 -36.52 -6.90 12.70
C ILE A 124 -35.12 -7.00 13.33
N VAL A 125 -35.04 -7.00 14.66
CA VAL A 125 -33.76 -7.12 15.38
C VAL A 125 -33.13 -8.48 15.11
N GLU A 126 -33.88 -9.57 15.21
CA GLU A 126 -33.38 -10.91 14.94
C GLU A 126 -32.85 -11.04 13.50
N SER A 127 -33.59 -10.52 12.52
CA SER A 127 -33.17 -10.50 11.11
C SER A 127 -31.87 -9.69 10.92
N ARG A 128 -31.78 -8.50 11.52
CA ARG A 128 -30.59 -7.66 11.44
C ARG A 128 -29.37 -8.31 12.09
N VAL A 129 -29.56 -8.98 13.23
CA VAL A 129 -28.49 -9.73 13.91
C VAL A 129 -27.97 -10.85 13.02
N LYS A 130 -28.86 -11.67 12.45
CA LYS A 130 -28.47 -12.75 11.52
C LYS A 130 -27.69 -12.22 10.31
N ILE A 131 -28.12 -11.11 9.72
CA ILE A 131 -27.42 -10.47 8.60
C ILE A 131 -26.05 -9.97 9.04
N ALA A 132 -25.96 -9.31 10.20
CA ALA A 132 -24.70 -8.79 10.73
C ALA A 132 -23.70 -9.90 11.05
N GLU A 133 -24.16 -10.99 11.67
CA GLU A 133 -23.35 -12.18 11.96
C GLU A 133 -22.84 -12.84 10.68
N HIS A 134 -23.73 -13.05 9.70
CA HIS A 134 -23.32 -13.60 8.40
C HIS A 134 -22.29 -12.72 7.69
N CYS A 135 -22.52 -11.40 7.63
CA CYS A 135 -21.55 -10.46 7.04
C CYS A 135 -20.22 -10.43 7.79
N SER A 136 -20.25 -10.52 9.12
CA SER A 136 -19.05 -10.59 9.96
C SER A 136 -18.25 -11.86 9.65
N GLU A 137 -18.92 -13.00 9.59
CA GLU A 137 -18.29 -14.28 9.29
C GLU A 137 -17.71 -14.32 7.88
N GLN A 138 -18.44 -13.80 6.89
CA GLN A 138 -17.94 -13.70 5.53
C GLN A 138 -16.67 -12.84 5.42
N LYS A 139 -16.64 -11.69 6.11
CA LYS A 139 -15.45 -10.83 6.18
C LYS A 139 -14.28 -11.52 6.87
N ARG A 140 -14.54 -12.28 7.94
CA ARG A 140 -13.53 -13.07 8.65
C ARG A 140 -12.91 -14.12 7.74
N LEU A 141 -13.72 -14.84 6.97
CA LEU A 141 -13.25 -15.83 6.00
C LEU A 141 -12.43 -15.20 4.87
N GLN A 142 -12.88 -14.06 4.33
CA GLN A 142 -12.12 -13.31 3.32
C GLN A 142 -10.77 -12.83 3.87
N ALA A 143 -10.72 -12.37 5.12
CA ALA A 143 -9.49 -11.93 5.76
C ALA A 143 -8.49 -13.10 5.93
N LEU A 144 -8.97 -14.28 6.32
CA LEU A 144 -8.14 -15.48 6.42
C LEU A 144 -7.56 -15.89 5.05
N GLN A 145 -8.40 -16.00 4.03
CA GLN A 145 -7.96 -16.34 2.67
C GLN A 145 -6.96 -15.32 2.12
N SER A 146 -7.19 -14.03 2.38
CA SER A 146 -6.26 -12.97 1.98
C SER A 146 -4.94 -13.06 2.74
N SER A 147 -4.95 -13.46 4.01
CA SER A 147 -3.74 -13.62 4.83
C SER A 147 -2.91 -14.80 4.32
N GLU A 148 -3.54 -15.94 4.07
CA GLU A 148 -2.89 -17.13 3.50
C GLU A 148 -2.23 -16.81 2.16
N LEU A 149 -2.92 -16.09 1.28
CA LEU A 149 -2.34 -15.67 0.00
C LEU A 149 -1.15 -14.72 0.17
N VAL A 150 -1.20 -13.82 1.15
CA VAL A 150 -0.08 -12.91 1.44
C VAL A 150 1.13 -13.69 1.95
N GLU A 151 0.92 -14.68 2.83
CA GLU A 151 1.98 -15.57 3.31
C GLU A 151 2.61 -16.36 2.14
N GLU A 152 1.80 -16.97 1.26
CA GLU A 152 2.31 -17.68 0.08
C GLU A 152 3.12 -16.76 -0.87
N LEU A 153 2.66 -15.51 -1.05
CA LEU A 153 3.38 -14.53 -1.87
C LEU A 153 4.68 -14.08 -1.21
N GLN A 154 4.70 -13.98 0.12
CA GLN A 154 5.89 -13.64 0.88
C GLN A 154 6.93 -14.74 0.79
N ASP A 155 6.53 -16.01 0.91
CA ASP A 155 7.40 -17.18 0.75
C ASP A 155 8.02 -17.21 -0.66
N LYS A 156 7.21 -17.03 -1.71
CA LYS A 156 7.70 -16.96 -3.10
C LYS A 156 8.66 -15.78 -3.32
N LEU A 157 8.41 -14.65 -2.67
CA LEU A 157 9.28 -13.49 -2.76
C LEU A 157 10.64 -13.80 -2.10
N ASP A 158 10.63 -14.45 -0.95
CA ASP A 158 11.85 -14.82 -0.23
C ASP A 158 12.67 -15.86 -1.01
N GLU A 159 12.04 -16.83 -1.68
CA GLU A 159 12.72 -17.75 -2.62
C GLU A 159 13.37 -17.00 -3.79
N LEU A 160 12.68 -15.99 -4.35
CA LEU A 160 13.17 -15.24 -5.52
C LEU A 160 14.28 -14.24 -5.18
N LYS A 161 14.42 -13.81 -3.93
CA LYS A 161 15.43 -12.80 -3.53
C LYS A 161 16.87 -13.28 -3.74
N GLU A 162 17.12 -14.58 -3.62
CA GLU A 162 18.46 -15.15 -3.74
C GLU A 162 18.88 -15.40 -5.20
N LEU A 163 17.92 -15.56 -6.12
CA LEU A 163 18.21 -15.86 -7.54
C LEU A 163 19.10 -14.81 -8.23
N PRO A 164 18.86 -13.48 -8.06
CA PRO A 164 19.72 -12.47 -8.66
C PRO A 164 21.17 -12.56 -8.20
N GLY A 165 21.40 -12.90 -6.92
CA GLY A 165 22.74 -13.11 -6.37
C GLY A 165 23.43 -14.29 -7.04
N GLN A 166 22.76 -15.45 -7.07
CA GLN A 166 23.25 -16.66 -7.73
C GLN A 166 23.52 -16.44 -9.23
N LEU A 167 22.65 -15.69 -9.92
CA LEU A 167 22.82 -15.38 -11.34
C LEU A 167 24.03 -14.46 -11.58
N SER A 168 24.28 -13.52 -10.68
CA SER A 168 25.47 -12.66 -10.73
C SER A 168 26.75 -13.46 -10.54
N GLU A 169 26.79 -14.35 -9.56
CA GLU A 169 27.93 -15.25 -9.31
C GLU A 169 28.20 -16.16 -10.50
N LEU A 170 27.16 -16.83 -11.03
CA LEU A 170 27.28 -17.66 -12.22
C LEU A 170 27.75 -16.88 -13.44
N LYS A 171 27.35 -15.62 -13.60
CA LYS A 171 27.82 -14.76 -14.68
C LYS A 171 29.30 -14.42 -14.53
N ILE A 172 29.76 -14.12 -13.32
CA ILE A 172 31.17 -13.87 -13.03
C ILE A 172 32.00 -15.13 -13.34
N ASP A 173 31.56 -16.29 -12.88
CA ASP A 173 32.24 -17.56 -13.14
C ASP A 173 32.24 -17.93 -14.63
N ASN A 174 31.15 -17.65 -15.35
CA ASN A 174 31.09 -17.89 -16.79
C ASN A 174 32.11 -17.03 -17.55
N GLU A 175 32.20 -15.73 -17.24
CA GLU A 175 33.19 -14.85 -17.86
C GLU A 175 34.63 -15.27 -17.49
N ARG A 176 34.87 -15.66 -16.24
CA ARG A 176 36.17 -16.23 -15.84
C ARG A 176 36.51 -17.48 -16.66
N LEU A 177 35.58 -18.42 -16.79
CA LEU A 177 35.78 -19.64 -17.57
C LEU A 177 36.01 -19.34 -19.06
N LYS A 178 35.30 -18.38 -19.65
CA LYS A 178 35.57 -17.95 -21.02
C LYS A 178 37.00 -17.45 -21.19
N THR A 179 37.48 -16.59 -20.29
CA THR A 179 38.86 -16.09 -20.35
C THR A 179 39.88 -17.22 -20.22
N GLU A 180 39.61 -18.20 -19.38
CA GLU A 180 40.49 -19.36 -19.20
C GLU A 180 40.49 -20.28 -20.44
N VAL A 181 39.33 -20.50 -21.07
CA VAL A 181 39.22 -21.24 -22.33
C VAL A 181 40.04 -20.57 -23.42
N SER A 182 39.88 -19.26 -23.63
CA SER A 182 40.68 -18.53 -24.63
C SER A 182 42.19 -18.58 -24.34
N ARG A 183 42.58 -18.56 -23.06
CA ARG A 183 43.98 -18.73 -22.66
C ARG A 183 44.51 -20.12 -23.01
N LEU A 184 43.73 -21.17 -22.75
CA LEU A 184 44.10 -22.55 -23.05
C LEU A 184 44.14 -22.81 -24.56
N GLU A 185 43.21 -22.26 -25.34
CA GLU A 185 43.22 -22.33 -26.82
C GLU A 185 44.48 -21.70 -27.41
N ASN A 186 44.87 -20.51 -26.92
CA ASN A 186 46.12 -19.87 -27.33
C ASN A 186 47.35 -20.72 -26.99
N LYS A 187 47.36 -21.33 -25.80
CA LYS A 187 48.45 -22.20 -25.36
C LYS A 187 48.52 -23.47 -26.21
N ALA A 188 47.38 -24.10 -26.51
CA ALA A 188 47.30 -25.26 -27.39
C ALA A 188 47.82 -24.93 -28.80
N SER A 189 47.40 -23.78 -29.35
CA SER A 189 47.86 -23.33 -30.66
C SER A 189 49.38 -23.09 -30.70
N THR A 190 49.93 -22.49 -29.64
CA THR A 190 51.38 -22.27 -29.51
C THR A 190 52.15 -23.59 -29.41
N LEU A 191 51.64 -24.54 -28.61
CA LEU A 191 52.23 -25.87 -28.47
C LEU A 191 52.19 -26.64 -29.79
N GLN A 192 51.09 -26.56 -30.53
CA GLN A 192 50.96 -27.18 -31.85
C GLN A 192 52.01 -26.62 -32.82
N ALA A 193 52.12 -25.30 -32.92
CA ALA A 193 53.12 -24.66 -33.79
C ALA A 193 54.56 -25.04 -33.39
N SER A 194 54.85 -25.12 -32.09
CA SER A 194 56.15 -25.57 -31.59
C SER A 194 56.42 -27.04 -31.92
N SER A 195 55.41 -27.90 -31.82
CA SER A 195 55.51 -29.32 -32.19
C SER A 195 55.78 -29.48 -33.68
N ASP A 196 55.03 -28.78 -34.53
CA ASP A 196 55.21 -28.81 -35.99
C ASP A 196 56.61 -28.32 -36.39
N SER A 197 57.10 -27.27 -35.74
CA SER A 197 58.48 -26.78 -35.92
C SER A 197 59.52 -27.82 -35.51
N SER A 198 59.31 -28.50 -34.38
CA SER A 198 60.19 -29.58 -33.91
C SER A 198 60.26 -30.73 -34.91
N PHE A 199 59.12 -31.18 -35.44
CA PHE A 199 59.08 -32.21 -36.48
C PHE A 199 59.78 -31.77 -37.78
N ALA A 200 59.62 -30.51 -38.19
CA ALA A 200 60.31 -29.97 -39.36
C ALA A 200 61.84 -29.96 -39.17
N LEU A 201 62.32 -29.57 -37.98
CA LEU A 201 63.73 -29.62 -37.62
C LEU A 201 64.25 -31.06 -37.58
N GLN A 202 63.50 -32.00 -37.02
CA GLN A 202 63.88 -33.41 -36.98
C GLN A 202 64.02 -33.99 -38.39
N ARG A 203 63.09 -33.66 -39.30
CA ARG A 203 63.18 -34.05 -40.71
C ARG A 203 64.41 -33.45 -41.39
N LYS A 204 64.70 -32.16 -41.15
CA LYS A 204 65.89 -31.50 -41.69
C LYS A 204 67.18 -32.14 -41.17
N ASN A 205 67.24 -32.46 -39.88
CA ASN A 205 68.38 -33.14 -39.28
C ASN A 205 68.61 -34.52 -39.89
N ALA A 206 67.55 -35.32 -40.10
CA ALA A 206 67.67 -36.62 -40.76
C ALA A 206 68.26 -36.52 -42.18
N ILE A 207 67.87 -35.50 -42.96
CA ILE A 207 68.44 -35.23 -44.30
C ILE A 207 69.91 -34.83 -44.18
N LEU A 208 70.26 -33.98 -43.22
CA LEU A 208 71.65 -33.55 -43.00
C LEU A 208 72.54 -34.72 -42.55
N GLU A 209 72.02 -35.63 -41.72
CA GLU A 209 72.71 -36.84 -41.30
C GLU A 209 72.99 -37.77 -42.48
N ASP A 210 72.01 -38.02 -43.36
CA ASP A 210 72.19 -38.79 -44.59
C ASP A 210 73.23 -38.16 -45.53
N ASN A 211 73.13 -36.85 -45.75
CA ASN A 211 74.10 -36.12 -46.58
C ASN A 211 75.51 -36.17 -45.98
N ASN A 212 75.65 -36.05 -44.66
CA ASN A 212 76.94 -36.15 -43.99
C ASN A 212 77.52 -37.57 -44.12
N ALA A 213 76.68 -38.61 -44.03
CA ALA A 213 77.10 -39.99 -44.27
C ALA A 213 77.61 -40.19 -45.71
N LYS A 214 76.90 -39.67 -46.72
CA LYS A 214 77.31 -39.70 -48.13
C LYS A 214 78.65 -38.98 -48.34
N LEU A 215 78.77 -37.75 -47.86
CA LEU A 215 80.01 -36.97 -47.96
C LEU A 215 81.20 -37.66 -47.28
N LYS A 216 80.98 -38.32 -46.13
CA LYS A 216 82.02 -39.13 -45.48
C LYS A 216 82.44 -40.32 -46.34
N SER A 217 81.49 -41.01 -46.96
CA SER A 217 81.78 -42.12 -47.88
C SER A 217 82.55 -41.64 -49.11
N GLU A 218 82.13 -40.53 -49.73
CA GLU A 218 82.84 -39.92 -50.86
C GLU A 218 84.26 -39.49 -50.48
N ASN A 219 84.44 -38.88 -49.31
CA ASN A 219 85.76 -38.49 -48.80
C ASN A 219 86.67 -39.72 -48.61
N GLN A 220 86.13 -40.83 -48.08
CA GLN A 220 86.87 -42.09 -47.95
C GLN A 220 87.24 -42.68 -49.31
N ASN A 221 86.34 -42.64 -50.29
CA ASN A 221 86.63 -43.11 -51.64
C ASN A 221 87.73 -42.26 -52.31
N MET A 222 87.64 -40.93 -52.24
CA MET A 222 88.67 -40.04 -52.75
C MET A 222 90.03 -40.28 -52.09
N ARG A 223 90.07 -40.56 -50.78
CA ARG A 223 91.33 -40.94 -50.10
C ARG A 223 91.92 -42.23 -50.66
N LYS A 224 91.09 -43.26 -50.91
CA LYS A 224 91.54 -44.51 -51.53
C LYS A 224 92.06 -44.29 -52.96
N GLU A 225 91.36 -43.49 -53.75
CA GLU A 225 91.80 -43.13 -55.11
C GLU A 225 93.13 -42.35 -55.09
N LEU A 226 93.30 -41.44 -54.13
CA LEU A 226 94.54 -40.71 -53.94
C LEU A 226 95.69 -41.65 -53.55
N GLU A 227 95.46 -42.58 -52.63
CA GLU A 227 96.44 -43.61 -52.24
C GLU A 227 96.83 -44.50 -53.44
N GLN A 228 95.86 -44.95 -54.23
CA GLN A 228 96.10 -45.74 -55.45
C GLN A 228 96.92 -44.94 -56.48
N THR A 229 96.58 -43.67 -56.69
CA THR A 229 97.30 -42.80 -57.62
C THR A 229 98.72 -42.54 -57.15
N ALA A 230 98.92 -42.32 -55.85
CA ALA A 230 100.24 -42.17 -55.25
C ALA A 230 101.08 -43.45 -55.41
N ALA A 231 100.49 -44.64 -55.22
CA ALA A 231 101.16 -45.92 -55.43
C ALA A 231 101.55 -46.12 -56.90
N LEU A 232 100.65 -45.82 -57.85
CA LEU A 232 100.94 -45.87 -59.29
C LEU A 232 102.06 -44.90 -59.68
N LEU A 233 102.05 -43.69 -59.13
CA LEU A 233 103.10 -42.70 -59.34
C LEU A 233 104.45 -43.22 -58.81
N GLN A 234 104.47 -43.79 -57.60
CA GLN A 234 105.68 -44.39 -57.02
C GLN A 234 106.20 -45.55 -57.87
N GLU A 235 105.34 -46.46 -58.32
CA GLU A 235 105.71 -47.55 -59.22
C GLU A 235 106.30 -47.02 -60.54
N THR A 236 105.69 -45.98 -61.10
CA THR A 236 106.15 -45.33 -62.34
C THR A 236 107.51 -44.66 -62.14
N LEU A 237 107.74 -43.99 -61.00
CA LEU A 237 109.03 -43.41 -60.64
C LEU A 237 110.11 -44.48 -60.47
N ILE A 238 109.79 -45.61 -59.84
CA ILE A 238 110.72 -46.76 -59.72
C ILE A 238 111.05 -47.32 -61.11
N LYS A 239 110.05 -47.55 -61.97
CA LYS A 239 110.24 -48.01 -63.35
C LYS A 239 111.10 -47.03 -64.15
N LYS A 240 110.84 -45.72 -64.01
CA LYS A 240 111.64 -44.67 -64.63
C LYS A 240 113.10 -44.74 -64.17
N ALA A 241 113.36 -44.79 -62.86
CA ALA A 241 114.71 -44.90 -62.30
C ALA A 241 115.44 -46.17 -62.80
N ASN A 242 114.74 -47.30 -62.89
CA ASN A 242 115.30 -48.53 -63.45
C ASN A 242 115.65 -48.40 -64.94
N LEU A 243 114.82 -47.72 -65.74
CA LEU A 243 115.09 -47.46 -67.15
C LEU A 243 116.24 -46.47 -67.34
N GLU A 244 116.32 -45.43 -66.51
CA GLU A 244 117.44 -44.47 -66.48
C GLU A 244 118.74 -45.20 -66.15
N GLY A 245 118.77 -46.07 -65.13
CA GLY A 245 119.93 -46.91 -64.83
C GLY A 245 120.36 -47.79 -66.01
N ARG A 246 119.43 -48.45 -66.69
CA ARG A 246 119.73 -49.26 -67.89
C ARG A 246 120.25 -48.42 -69.07
N LEU A 247 119.80 -47.18 -69.21
CA LEU A 247 120.30 -46.25 -70.23
C LEU A 247 121.72 -45.79 -69.88
N GLU A 248 122.00 -45.51 -68.61
CA GLU A 248 123.33 -45.19 -68.09
C GLU A 248 124.30 -46.36 -68.39
N GLU A 249 123.94 -47.59 -68.02
CA GLU A 249 124.71 -48.80 -68.30
C GLU A 249 124.97 -49.00 -69.80
N ARG A 250 123.98 -48.77 -70.67
CA ARG A 250 124.16 -48.83 -72.13
C ARG A 250 125.07 -47.72 -72.65
N SER A 251 125.04 -46.53 -72.03
CA SER A 251 125.91 -45.42 -72.38
C SER A 251 127.36 -45.69 -71.98
N GLU A 252 127.59 -46.35 -70.83
CA GLU A 252 128.90 -46.84 -70.40
C GLU A 252 129.39 -47.99 -71.27
N PHE A 253 128.52 -48.96 -71.61
CA PHE A 253 128.86 -50.04 -72.54
C PHE A 253 129.26 -49.49 -73.91
N SER A 254 128.53 -48.49 -74.42
CA SER A 254 128.83 -47.81 -75.70
C SER A 254 130.17 -47.06 -75.65
N LYS A 255 130.55 -46.48 -74.51
CA LYS A 255 131.89 -45.91 -74.31
C LYS A 255 132.98 -46.99 -74.30
N ILE A 256 132.77 -48.12 -73.61
CA ILE A 256 133.72 -49.24 -73.53
C ILE A 256 133.89 -49.96 -74.88
N THR A 257 132.81 -50.13 -75.68
CA THR A 257 132.95 -50.68 -77.04
C THR A 257 133.62 -49.69 -77.99
N ASN A 258 133.39 -48.38 -77.86
CA ASN A 258 134.16 -47.40 -78.64
C ASN A 258 135.65 -47.40 -78.26
N GLU A 259 136.00 -47.60 -76.99
CA GLU A 259 137.40 -47.78 -76.55
C GLU A 259 138.01 -49.09 -77.09
N ASN A 260 137.27 -50.21 -77.10
CA ASN A 260 137.77 -51.49 -77.64
C ASN A 260 137.85 -51.55 -79.18
N THR A 261 137.08 -50.73 -79.89
CA THR A 261 137.14 -50.69 -81.38
C THR A 261 138.35 -49.88 -81.88
N GLN A 262 138.98 -49.06 -81.02
CA GLN A 262 140.27 -48.41 -81.33
C GLN A 262 141.51 -49.28 -81.05
N VAL A 263 141.36 -50.46 -80.43
CA VAL A 263 142.51 -51.32 -80.01
C VAL A 263 142.75 -52.53 -80.93
N LYS A 264 141.94 -52.72 -81.97
CA LYS A 264 142.25 -53.69 -83.06
C LYS A 264 142.39 -52.97 -84.40
N SER A 265 143.54 -52.30 -84.52
CA SER A 265 144.28 -52.21 -85.79
C SER A 265 144.72 -53.59 -86.26
#